data_AF-A0A8E0VCI5-F1
#
_entry.id   AF-A0A8E0VCI5-F1
#
_cell.length_a   1.000
_cell.length_b   1.000
_cell.length_c   1.000
_cell.angle_alpha   90.00
_cell.angle_beta   90.00
_cell.angle_gamma   90.00
#
_symmetry.space_group_name_H-M   'P 1'
#
loop_
_entity.id
_entity.type
_entity.pdbx_description
1 polymer ?
#
loop_
_entity_poly.entity_id
_entity_poly.type
_entity_poly.pdbx_seq_one_letter_code
_entity_poly.pdbx_strand_id
1 'polypeptide(L)'
;MISDRILRFADIQACCACLGFREGSVYKIDSDAEASIRSLLRYLRNEGSDCDVRLELGRLRIVSSDLIPLLRSCGENKTLMELVIRLLMNLTQPAIVCFRQEVPKDRDLYGTYVQLDDLLKSFKKVSKF
;
A
#
# COMPACT_ATOMS: atom_id res chain seq x y z
N MET A 1 -3.48 -1.57 -23.34
CA MET A 1 -3.11 -2.74 -22.50
C MET A 1 -1.77 -2.58 -21.78
N ILE A 2 -0.61 -2.50 -22.45
CA ILE A 2 0.68 -2.28 -21.74
C ILE A 2 0.82 -0.82 -21.29
N SER A 3 0.47 0.14 -22.16
CA SER A 3 0.53 1.58 -21.85
C SER A 3 -0.32 1.96 -20.63
N ASP A 4 -1.55 1.42 -20.53
CA ASP A 4 -2.45 1.74 -19.41
C ASP A 4 -1.91 1.24 -18.07
N ARG A 5 -1.23 0.08 -18.08
CA ARG A 5 -0.61 -0.48 -16.88
C ARG A 5 0.59 0.36 -16.43
N ILE A 6 1.41 0.82 -17.38
CA ILE A 6 2.56 1.70 -17.10
C ILE A 6 2.08 3.04 -16.54
N LEU A 7 1.09 3.66 -17.19
CA LEU A 7 0.50 4.92 -16.71
C LEU A 7 -0.06 4.76 -15.30
N ARG A 8 -0.76 3.65 -15.04
CA ARG A 8 -1.28 3.35 -13.70
C ARG A 8 -0.18 3.24 -12.64
N PHE A 9 0.95 2.60 -12.94
CA PHE A 9 2.06 2.50 -11.98
C PHE A 9 2.77 3.84 -11.77
N ALA A 10 2.91 4.65 -12.81
CA ALA A 10 3.41 6.02 -12.68
C ALA A 10 2.50 6.86 -11.77
N ASP A 11 1.17 6.77 -11.93
CA ASP A 11 0.21 7.45 -11.06
C ASP A 11 0.30 6.97 -9.61
N ILE A 12 0.45 5.66 -9.39
CA ILE A 12 0.63 5.08 -8.05
C ILE A 12 1.89 5.63 -7.40
N GLN A 13 3.02 5.67 -8.12
CA GLN A 13 4.28 6.19 -7.61
C GLN A 13 4.18 7.70 -7.30
N ALA A 14 3.50 8.47 -8.15
CA ALA A 14 3.23 9.88 -7.89
C ALA A 14 2.37 10.07 -6.61
N CYS A 15 1.32 9.27 -6.43
CA CYS A 15 0.52 9.28 -5.19
C CYS A 15 1.38 8.95 -3.97
N CYS A 16 2.32 8.00 -4.08
CA CYS A 16 3.21 7.65 -2.98
C CYS A 16 4.16 8.82 -2.62
N ALA A 17 4.69 9.52 -3.63
CA ALA A 17 5.54 10.69 -3.42
C ALA A 17 4.80 11.86 -2.74
N CYS A 18 3.49 11.98 -3.00
CA CYS A 18 2.61 12.97 -2.39
C CYS A 18 2.06 12.55 -1.01
N LEU A 19 2.62 11.54 -0.34
CA LEU A 19 2.27 11.20 1.04
C LEU A 19 3.00 12.08 2.06
N GLY A 20 4.20 12.54 1.72
CA GLY A 20 5.07 13.29 2.61
C GLY A 20 6.53 12.86 2.50
N PHE A 21 7.34 13.34 3.43
CA PHE A 21 8.77 13.04 3.48
C PHE A 21 9.31 13.20 4.90
N ARG A 22 10.45 12.55 5.17
CA ARG A 22 11.15 12.70 6.45
C ARG A 22 12.18 13.82 6.37
N GLU A 23 12.05 14.80 7.27
CA GLU A 23 13.06 15.83 7.52
C GLU A 23 13.67 15.60 8.91
N GLY A 24 14.86 14.97 8.94
CA GLY A 24 15.47 14.54 10.19
C GLY A 24 14.65 13.47 10.91
N SER A 25 14.20 13.75 12.14
CA SER A 25 13.34 12.85 12.92
C SER A 25 11.84 13.07 12.70
N VAL A 26 11.46 14.16 12.02
CA VAL A 26 10.07 14.58 11.83
C VAL A 26 9.61 14.14 10.45
N TYR A 27 8.41 13.58 10.37
CA TYR A 27 7.75 13.30 9.11
C TYR A 27 6.83 14.47 8.75
N LYS A 28 7.09 15.10 7.61
CA LYS A 28 6.29 16.20 7.07
C LYS A 28 5.25 15.63 6.12
N ILE A 29 3.99 15.95 6.39
CA ILE A 29 2.84 15.51 5.60
C ILE A 29 2.69 16.46 4.42
N ASP A 30 2.57 15.90 3.21
CA ASP A 30 2.29 16.68 2.01
C ASP A 30 0.82 17.17 1.99
N SER A 31 0.57 18.32 1.38
CA SER A 31 -0.79 18.86 1.23
C SER A 31 -1.73 17.91 0.47
N ASP A 32 -1.19 17.07 -0.42
CA ASP A 32 -1.96 16.14 -1.25
C ASP A 32 -2.07 14.73 -0.64
N ALA A 33 -1.61 14.52 0.61
CA ALA A 33 -1.59 13.20 1.24
C ALA A 33 -2.98 12.54 1.31
N GLU A 34 -4.02 13.29 1.68
CA GLU A 34 -5.38 12.73 1.74
C GLU A 34 -5.91 12.32 0.37
N ALA A 35 -5.73 13.16 -0.65
CA ALA A 35 -6.16 12.88 -2.02
C ALA A 35 -5.40 11.67 -2.59
N SER A 36 -4.11 11.59 -2.31
CA SER A 36 -3.23 10.49 -2.71
C SER A 36 -3.65 9.17 -2.06
N ILE A 37 -3.91 9.14 -0.75
CA ILE A 37 -4.38 7.92 -0.07
C ILE A 37 -5.74 7.46 -0.64
N ARG A 38 -6.66 8.39 -0.94
CA ARG A 38 -7.95 8.03 -1.58
C ARG A 38 -7.74 7.41 -2.95
N SER A 39 -6.79 7.92 -3.74
CA SER A 39 -6.41 7.34 -5.02
C SER A 39 -5.79 5.95 -4.86
N LEU A 40 -4.87 5.75 -3.92
CA LEU A 40 -4.29 4.44 -3.62
C LEU A 40 -5.34 3.41 -3.20
N LEU A 41 -6.27 3.78 -2.32
CA LEU A 41 -7.41 2.96 -1.94
C LEU A 41 -8.30 2.61 -3.16
N ARG A 42 -8.49 3.54 -4.09
CA ARG A 42 -9.24 3.31 -5.33
C ARG A 42 -8.52 2.32 -6.24
N TYR A 43 -7.20 2.40 -6.38
CA TYR A 43 -6.42 1.43 -7.15
C TYR A 43 -6.48 0.03 -6.53
N LEU A 44 -6.36 -0.09 -5.20
CA LEU A 44 -6.51 -1.37 -4.48
C LEU A 44 -7.92 -1.96 -4.60
N ARG A 45 -8.97 -1.13 -4.59
CA ARG A 45 -10.35 -1.59 -4.78
C ARG A 45 -10.58 -2.18 -6.18
N ASN A 46 -9.88 -1.67 -7.18
CA ASN A 46 -10.00 -2.08 -8.58
C ASN A 46 -8.86 -3.02 -9.02
N GLU A 47 -8.15 -3.60 -8.04
CA GLU A 47 -7.04 -4.53 -8.22
C GLU A 47 -7.49 -5.79 -8.98
N GLY A 48 -6.61 -6.29 -9.87
CA GLY A 48 -6.83 -7.53 -10.62
C GLY A 48 -6.53 -8.77 -9.78
N SER A 49 -6.71 -9.95 -10.38
CA SER A 49 -6.40 -11.23 -9.71
C SER A 49 -4.90 -11.48 -9.50
N ASP A 50 -4.03 -10.71 -10.15
CA ASP A 50 -2.57 -10.81 -10.07
C ASP A 50 -1.97 -9.97 -8.94
N CYS A 51 -2.80 -9.33 -8.11
CA CYS A 51 -2.39 -8.56 -6.94
C CYS A 51 -1.32 -7.48 -7.21
N ASP A 52 -1.29 -6.93 -8.44
CA ASP A 52 -0.14 -6.16 -8.89
C ASP A 52 0.00 -4.79 -8.20
N VAL A 53 -1.11 -4.12 -7.90
CA VAL A 53 -1.13 -2.85 -7.15
C VAL A 53 -0.56 -3.03 -5.74
N ARG A 54 -1.04 -4.00 -4.97
CA ARG A 54 -0.56 -4.21 -3.59
C ARG A 54 0.91 -4.63 -3.55
N LEU A 55 1.35 -5.44 -4.52
CA LEU A 55 2.75 -5.83 -4.63
C LEU A 55 3.63 -4.63 -4.95
N GLU A 56 3.19 -3.72 -5.83
CA GLU A 56 3.94 -2.49 -6.13
C GLU A 56 4.06 -1.59 -4.91
N LEU A 57 2.96 -1.32 -4.21
CA LEU A 57 2.97 -0.55 -2.96
C LEU A 57 3.89 -1.19 -1.91
N GLY A 58 3.91 -2.53 -1.85
CA GLY A 58 4.84 -3.29 -1.03
C GLY A 58 6.31 -3.08 -1.39
N ARG A 59 6.65 -3.12 -2.69
CA ARG A 59 8.03 -2.87 -3.17
C ARG A 59 8.50 -1.44 -2.88
N LEU A 60 7.59 -0.47 -2.99
CA LEU A 60 7.83 0.93 -2.63
C LEU A 60 7.98 1.14 -1.12
N ARG A 61 7.68 0.12 -0.29
CA ARG A 61 7.82 0.11 1.17
C ARG A 61 6.99 1.17 1.89
N ILE A 62 5.90 1.65 1.28
CA ILE A 62 5.10 2.75 1.82
C ILE A 62 4.58 2.52 3.24
N VAL A 63 4.37 1.26 3.65
CA VAL A 63 3.97 0.92 5.01
C VAL A 63 5.00 1.43 6.03
N SER A 64 6.29 1.20 5.78
CA SER A 64 7.36 1.57 6.70
C SER A 64 7.90 2.98 6.48
N SER A 65 7.99 3.43 5.23
CA SER A 65 8.51 4.76 4.89
C SER A 65 7.52 5.88 5.18
N ASP A 66 6.21 5.63 5.04
CA ASP A 66 5.21 6.69 5.01
C ASP A 66 4.03 6.43 5.95
N LEU A 67 3.30 5.31 5.81
CA LEU A 67 2.03 5.11 6.53
C LEU A 67 2.20 5.03 8.05
N ILE A 68 3.22 4.33 8.54
CA ILE A 68 3.53 4.29 9.98
C ILE A 68 3.96 5.68 10.50
N PRO A 69 4.90 6.40 9.85
CA PRO A 69 5.20 7.78 10.20
C PRO A 69 4.01 8.75 10.14
N LEU A 70 3.14 8.59 9.14
CA LEU A 70 1.91 9.37 8.98
C LEU A 70 1.00 9.19 10.19
N LEU A 71 0.74 7.95 10.65
CA LEU A 71 -0.08 7.71 11.85
C LEU A 71 0.40 8.48 13.09
N ARG A 72 1.72 8.65 13.23
CA ARG A 72 2.32 9.41 14.34
C ARG A 72 2.24 10.92 14.16
N SER A 73 2.12 11.37 12.92
CA SER A 73 2.21 12.78 12.53
C SER A 73 0.85 13.40 12.20
N CYS A 74 -0.23 12.59 12.09
CA CYS A 74 -1.59 13.06 11.78
C CYS A 74 -2.12 14.11 12.77
N GLY A 75 -1.59 14.16 14.00
CA GLY A 75 -2.06 15.09 15.04
C GLY A 75 -3.57 14.96 15.24
N GLU A 76 -4.29 16.08 15.10
CA GLU A 76 -5.76 16.15 15.23
C GLU A 76 -6.51 15.91 13.90
N ASN A 77 -5.81 15.69 12.78
CA ASN A 77 -6.47 15.39 11.51
C ASN A 77 -7.02 13.95 11.50
N LYS A 78 -8.24 13.80 12.04
CA LYS A 78 -8.97 12.53 12.11
C LYS A 78 -9.23 11.92 10.74
N THR A 79 -9.51 12.74 9.72
CA THR A 79 -9.80 12.27 8.37
C THR A 79 -8.58 11.60 7.75
N LEU A 80 -7.41 12.22 7.83
CA LEU A 80 -6.16 11.62 7.36
C LEU A 80 -5.84 10.34 8.15
N MET A 81 -5.97 10.36 9.48
CA MET A 81 -5.73 9.18 10.31
C MET A 81 -6.61 7.99 9.89
N GLU A 82 -7.92 8.20 9.69
CA GLU A 82 -8.84 7.17 9.22
C GLU A 82 -8.46 6.62 7.83
N LEU A 83 -8.05 7.49 6.91
CA LEU A 83 -7.59 7.10 5.59
C LEU A 83 -6.32 6.23 5.65
N VAL A 84 -5.35 6.62 6.47
CA VAL A 84 -4.10 5.86 6.68
C VAL A 84 -4.40 4.49 7.28
N ILE A 85 -5.26 4.42 8.32
CA ILE A 85 -5.68 3.15 8.93
C ILE A 85 -6.34 2.25 7.89
N ARG A 86 -7.27 2.78 7.08
CA ARG A 86 -7.94 2.01 6.02
C ARG A 86 -6.96 1.45 5.00
N LEU A 87 -5.96 2.24 4.60
CA LEU A 87 -4.94 1.80 3.66
C LEU A 87 -4.04 0.71 4.28
N LEU A 88 -3.61 0.87 5.52
CA LEU A 88 -2.88 -0.16 6.27
C LEU A 88 -3.68 -1.46 6.42
N MET A 89 -4.96 -1.37 6.79
CA MET A 89 -5.83 -2.54 6.89
C MET A 89 -5.94 -3.27 5.54
N ASN A 90 -6.08 -2.55 4.42
CA ASN A 90 -6.13 -3.16 3.09
C ASN A 90 -4.81 -3.88 2.72
N LEU A 91 -3.67 -3.21 2.94
CA LEU A 91 -2.34 -3.74 2.61
C LEU A 91 -1.92 -4.91 3.51
N THR A 92 -2.50 -5.02 4.70
CA THR A 92 -2.21 -6.10 5.67
C THR A 92 -3.21 -7.25 5.63
N GLN A 93 -4.17 -7.23 4.71
CA GLN A 93 -5.08 -8.37 4.52
C GLN A 93 -4.29 -9.65 4.23
N PRO A 94 -4.65 -10.79 4.84
CA PRO A 94 -3.99 -12.06 4.57
C PRO A 94 -3.98 -12.40 3.07
N ALA A 95 -2.91 -13.02 2.58
CA ALA A 95 -2.78 -13.38 1.16
C ALA A 95 -3.98 -14.19 0.68
N ILE A 96 -4.46 -15.16 1.47
CA ILE A 96 -5.64 -15.97 1.13
C ILE A 96 -6.92 -15.14 0.89
N VAL A 97 -7.08 -14.00 1.58
CA VAL A 97 -8.23 -13.10 1.36
C VAL A 97 -8.10 -12.38 0.02
N CYS A 98 -6.89 -11.97 -0.36
CA CYS A 98 -6.60 -11.33 -1.64
C CYS A 98 -6.86 -12.28 -2.82
N PHE A 99 -6.68 -13.59 -2.59
CA PHE A 99 -6.95 -14.66 -3.55
C PHE A 99 -8.32 -15.36 -3.32
N ARG A 100 -9.33 -14.62 -2.85
CA ARG A 100 -10.74 -15.08 -2.76
C ARG A 100 -10.94 -16.36 -1.93
N GLN A 101 -10.21 -16.47 -0.82
CA GLN A 101 -10.27 -17.61 0.09
C GLN A 101 -9.76 -18.94 -0.49
N GLU A 102 -9.02 -18.91 -1.60
CA GLU A 102 -8.42 -20.11 -2.21
C GLU A 102 -6.92 -19.89 -2.51
N VAL A 103 -6.12 -20.95 -2.34
CA VAL A 103 -4.73 -20.94 -2.81
C VAL A 103 -4.72 -21.20 -4.31
N PRO A 104 -4.12 -20.32 -5.14
CA PRO A 104 -4.12 -20.51 -6.58
C PRO A 104 -3.48 -21.83 -7.01
N LYS A 105 -4.11 -22.51 -7.97
CA LYS A 105 -3.58 -23.74 -8.59
C LYS A 105 -2.73 -23.44 -9.82
N ASP A 106 -2.97 -22.30 -10.46
CA ASP A 106 -2.15 -21.79 -11.54
C ASP A 106 -0.75 -21.44 -11.02
N ARG A 107 0.29 -21.83 -11.76
CA ARG A 107 1.68 -21.70 -11.32
C ARG A 107 2.09 -20.24 -11.13
N ASP A 108 1.69 -19.36 -12.04
CA ASP A 108 2.08 -17.96 -12.01
C ASP A 108 1.36 -17.23 -10.88
N LEU A 109 0.05 -17.47 -10.71
CA LEU A 109 -0.72 -16.94 -9.59
C LEU A 109 -0.26 -17.50 -8.24
N TYR A 110 0.18 -18.75 -8.17
CA TYR A 110 0.77 -19.31 -6.96
C TYR A 110 2.09 -18.60 -6.62
N GLY A 111 2.92 -18.31 -7.61
CA GLY A 111 4.13 -17.48 -7.43
C GLY A 111 3.80 -16.10 -6.85
N THR A 112 2.78 -15.44 -7.40
CA THR A 112 2.27 -14.16 -6.89
C THR A 112 1.76 -14.27 -5.45
N TYR A 113 1.03 -15.34 -5.13
CA TYR A 113 0.54 -15.62 -3.78
C TYR A 113 1.68 -15.69 -2.77
N VAL A 114 2.74 -16.44 -3.09
CA VAL A 114 3.93 -16.58 -2.23
C VAL A 114 4.64 -15.23 -2.06
N GLN A 115 4.81 -14.47 -3.14
CA GLN A 115 5.40 -13.13 -3.07
C GLN A 115 4.61 -12.19 -2.14
N LEU A 116 3.28 -12.24 -2.21
CA LEU A 116 2.41 -11.46 -1.34
C LEU A 116 2.53 -11.89 0.12
N ASP A 117 2.54 -13.21 0.40
CA ASP A 117 2.70 -13.72 1.76
C ASP A 117 4.05 -13.31 2.38
N ASP A 118 5.13 -13.34 1.60
CA ASP A 118 6.45 -12.87 2.04
C ASP A 118 6.49 -11.35 2.26
N LEU A 119 5.81 -10.58 1.41
CA LEU A 119 5.62 -9.15 1.61
C LEU A 119 4.89 -8.88 2.93
N LEU A 120 3.80 -9.58 3.23
CA LEU A 120 3.05 -9.43 4.47
C LEU A 120 3.89 -9.78 5.71
N LYS A 121 4.74 -10.82 5.63
CA LYS A 121 5.71 -11.14 6.69
C LYS A 121 6.71 -10.00 6.90
N SER A 122 7.09 -9.29 5.84
CA SER A 122 7.99 -8.12 5.95
C SER A 122 7.34 -6.97 6.73
N PHE A 123 6.05 -6.69 6.53
CA PHE A 123 5.33 -5.65 7.27
C PHE A 123 5.28 -5.95 8.77
N LYS A 124 5.09 -7.22 9.16
CA LYS A 124 5.10 -7.63 10.57
C LYS A 124 6.42 -7.32 11.28
N LYS A 125 7.55 -7.35 10.58
CA LYS A 125 8.86 -7.02 11.16
C LYS A 125 8.99 -5.53 11.45
N VAL A 126 8.29 -4.69 10.68
CA VAL A 126 8.28 -3.23 10.84
C VAL A 126 7.33 -2.82 11.95
N SER A 127 6.17 -3.47 12.06
CA SER A 127 5.15 -3.16 13.08
C SER A 127 5.49 -3.65 14.49
N LYS A 128 6.67 -4.26 14.71
CA LYS A 128 7.21 -4.48 16.05
C LYS A 128 7.74 -3.16 16.60
N PHE A 129 6.81 -2.32 17.06
CA PHE A 129 7.11 -1.26 18.02
C PHE A 129 6.83 -1.78 19.42
#